data_AF-A0A1I4F0A5-F1
#
_entry.id   AF-A0A1I4F0A5-F1
#
_cell.length_a   1.000
_cell.length_b   1.000
_cell.length_c   1.000
_cell.angle_alpha   90.00
_cell.angle_beta   90.00
_cell.angle_gamma   90.00
#
_symmetry.space_group_name_H-M   'P 1'
#
loop_
_entity.id
_entity.type
_entity.pdbx_description
1 polymer ?
#
loop_
_entity_poly.entity_id
_entity_poly.type
_entity_poly.pdbx_seq_one_letter_code
_entity_poly.pdbx_strand_id
1 'polypeptide(L)'
;MVAQIRSAEENEERVALTRNKLVLEQARAVGLLGAAKNTRLSGRVPSELIDAAKKRAHVTSDTELLELALSRLALEDDFGARLVGRKGSIPADIDLGI
;
A
#
# COMPACT_ATOMS: atom_id res chain seq x y z
N MET A 1 -29.00 -12.02 -3.04
CA MET A 1 -28.16 -11.21 -2.13
C MET A 1 -26.76 -11.82 -1.91
N VAL A 2 -26.65 -13.13 -1.63
CA VAL A 2 -25.36 -13.81 -1.38
C VAL A 2 -24.37 -13.76 -2.57
N ALA A 3 -24.85 -13.90 -3.81
CA ALA A 3 -23.99 -13.86 -5.01
C ALA A 3 -23.33 -12.49 -5.25
N GLN A 4 -24.01 -11.39 -4.88
CA GLN A 4 -23.45 -10.04 -5.05
C GLN A 4 -22.39 -9.71 -3.99
N ILE A 5 -22.55 -10.22 -2.75
CA ILE A 5 -21.55 -10.06 -1.68
C ILE A 5 -20.25 -10.75 -2.08
N ARG A 6 -20.34 -12.00 -2.56
CA ARG A 6 -19.18 -12.76 -3.03
C ARG A 6 -18.43 -12.05 -4.17
N SER A 7 -19.16 -11.46 -5.12
CA SER A 7 -18.54 -10.71 -6.22
C SER A 7 -17.84 -9.42 -5.77
N ALA A 8 -18.31 -8.80 -4.68
CA ALA A 8 -17.68 -7.60 -4.11
C ALA A 8 -16.39 -7.96 -3.35
N GLU A 9 -16.41 -9.05 -2.59
CA GLU A 9 -15.23 -9.59 -1.88
C GLU A 9 -14.13 -10.01 -2.86
N GLU A 10 -14.49 -10.72 -3.93
CA GLU A 10 -13.57 -11.11 -5.00
C GLU A 10 -12.96 -9.88 -5.70
N ASN A 11 -13.75 -8.81 -5.87
CA ASN A 11 -13.24 -7.58 -6.46
C ASN A 11 -12.30 -6.82 -5.50
N GLU A 12 -12.65 -6.76 -4.21
CA GLU A 12 -11.80 -6.13 -3.19
C GLU A 12 -10.46 -6.83 -3.04
N GLU A 13 -10.45 -8.16 -3.04
CA GLU A 13 -9.23 -8.97 -3.06
C GLU A 13 -8.37 -8.67 -4.30
N ARG A 14 -8.98 -8.64 -5.49
CA ARG A 14 -8.27 -8.30 -6.74
C ARG A 14 -7.65 -6.91 -6.68
N VAL A 15 -8.36 -5.93 -6.12
CA VAL A 15 -7.86 -4.56 -5.94
C VAL A 15 -6.70 -4.54 -4.95
N ALA A 16 -6.81 -5.25 -3.82
CA ALA A 16 -5.76 -5.34 -2.81
C ALA A 16 -4.48 -5.98 -3.39
N LEU A 17 -4.61 -7.10 -4.09
CA LEU A 17 -3.50 -7.79 -4.76
C LEU A 17 -2.82 -6.90 -5.81
N THR A 18 -3.63 -6.20 -6.63
CA THR A 18 -3.10 -5.27 -7.63
C THR A 18 -2.31 -4.14 -6.97
N ARG A 19 -2.85 -3.55 -5.89
CA ARG A 19 -2.16 -2.49 -5.15
C ARG A 19 -0.86 -2.99 -4.52
N ASN A 20 -0.86 -4.17 -3.91
CA ASN A 20 0.36 -4.76 -3.35
C ASN A 20 1.44 -4.94 -4.41
N LYS A 21 1.06 -5.48 -5.57
CA LYS A 21 1.96 -5.69 -6.70
C LYS A 21 2.60 -4.36 -7.14
N LEU A 22 1.79 -3.33 -7.33
CA LEU A 22 2.26 -2.00 -7.75
C LEU A 22 3.24 -1.39 -6.75
N VAL A 23 2.96 -1.48 -5.45
CA VAL A 23 3.86 -0.99 -4.40
C VAL A 23 5.22 -1.71 -4.47
N LEU A 24 5.21 -3.04 -4.58
CA LEU A 24 6.45 -3.82 -4.64
C LEU A 24 7.23 -3.57 -5.93
N GLU A 25 6.55 -3.35 -7.06
CA GLU A 25 7.18 -2.97 -8.33
C GLU A 25 7.81 -1.58 -8.25
N GLN A 26 7.12 -0.60 -7.67
CA GLN A 26 7.67 0.72 -7.46
C GLN A 26 8.88 0.69 -6.52
N ALA A 27 8.81 -0.06 -5.42
CA ALA A 27 9.92 -0.21 -4.47
C ALA A 27 11.15 -0.85 -5.14
N ARG A 28 10.95 -1.81 -6.06
CA ARG A 28 12.03 -2.34 -6.91
C ARG A 28 12.58 -1.27 -7.86
N ALA A 29 11.72 -0.50 -8.51
CA ALA A 29 12.12 0.53 -9.47
C ALA A 29 12.99 1.63 -8.83
N VAL A 30 12.74 1.97 -7.56
CA VAL A 30 13.56 2.93 -6.81
C VAL A 30 14.73 2.30 -6.04
N GLY A 31 14.98 1.00 -6.23
CA GLY A 31 16.14 0.29 -5.65
C GLY A 31 16.01 -0.10 -4.17
N LEU A 32 14.82 -0.01 -3.58
CA LEU A 32 14.57 -0.44 -2.19
C LEU A 32 14.45 -1.96 -2.07
N LEU A 33 14.05 -2.63 -3.15
CA LEU A 33 13.92 -4.09 -3.24
C LEU A 33 14.74 -4.62 -4.42
N GLY A 34 15.23 -5.85 -4.31
CA GLY A 34 15.97 -6.53 -5.39
C GLY A 34 17.44 -6.82 -5.08
N ALA A 35 18.01 -6.16 -4.07
CA ALA A 35 19.26 -6.60 -3.45
C ALA A 35 19.03 -7.81 -2.52
N ALA A 36 20.11 -8.49 -2.13
CA ALA A 36 20.01 -9.61 -1.19
C ALA A 36 19.37 -9.16 0.14
N LYS A 37 18.52 -10.01 0.71
CA LYS A 37 17.91 -9.81 2.05
C LYS A 37 19.00 -9.92 3.12
N ASN A 38 19.69 -8.82 3.38
CA ASN A 38 20.96 -8.77 4.12
C ASN A 38 20.84 -8.23 5.54
N THR A 39 19.64 -7.80 5.95
CA THR A 39 19.39 -7.19 7.26
C THR A 39 18.30 -7.95 8.01
N ARG A 40 18.56 -8.26 9.29
CA ARG A 40 17.57 -8.88 10.19
C ARG A 40 16.82 -7.80 10.94
N LEU A 41 15.49 -7.78 10.81
CA LEU A 41 14.59 -6.98 11.64
C LEU A 41 13.87 -7.90 12.63
N SER A 42 13.87 -7.53 13.91
CA SER A 42 13.19 -8.29 14.97
C SER A 42 12.53 -7.37 15.97
N GLY A 43 11.30 -7.69 16.39
CA GLY A 43 10.55 -6.96 17.40
C GLY A 43 9.40 -7.81 17.95
N ARG A 44 8.93 -7.51 19.16
CA ARG A 44 7.74 -8.16 19.73
C ARG A 44 6.49 -7.43 19.26
N VAL A 45 5.54 -8.19 18.74
CA VAL A 45 4.24 -7.69 18.25
C VAL A 45 3.14 -8.69 18.61
N PRO A 46 1.90 -8.23 18.86
CA PRO A 46 0.77 -9.12 19.09
C PRO A 46 0.51 -10.01 17.87
N SER A 47 0.22 -11.30 18.09
CA SER A 47 -0.09 -12.24 17.01
C SER A 47 -1.37 -11.86 16.26
N GLU A 48 -2.38 -11.38 16.98
CA GLU A 48 -3.65 -10.94 16.39
C GLU A 48 -3.46 -9.79 15.39
N LEU A 49 -2.48 -8.91 15.64
CA LEU A 49 -2.13 -7.83 14.73
C LEU A 49 -1.51 -8.38 13.44
N ILE A 50 -0.63 -9.38 13.56
CA ILE A 50 0.00 -10.03 12.40
C ILE A 50 -1.05 -10.75 11.55
N ASP A 51 -1.97 -11.47 12.19
CA ASP A 51 -3.02 -12.22 11.48
C ASP A 51 -3.99 -11.27 10.75
N ALA A 52 -4.43 -10.20 11.41
CA ALA A 52 -5.26 -9.17 10.79
C ALA A 52 -4.53 -8.48 9.62
N ALA A 53 -3.24 -8.19 9.78
CA ALA A 53 -2.44 -7.55 8.74
C ALA A 53 -2.23 -8.48 7.53
N LYS A 54 -1.91 -9.77 7.75
CA LYS A 54 -1.82 -10.80 6.71
C LYS A 54 -3.11 -10.94 5.92
N LYS A 55 -4.25 -11.03 6.64
CA LYS A 55 -5.57 -11.12 6.02
C LYS A 55 -5.87 -9.90 5.15
N ARG A 56 -5.63 -8.69 5.67
CA ARG A 56 -5.86 -7.44 4.93
C ARG A 56 -4.92 -7.28 3.73
N ALA A 57 -3.68 -7.75 3.87
CA ALA A 57 -2.70 -7.70 2.81
C ALA A 57 -2.81 -8.87 1.83
N HIS A 58 -3.64 -9.89 2.08
CA HIS A 58 -3.68 -11.12 1.28
C HIS A 58 -2.28 -11.76 1.11
N VAL A 59 -1.48 -11.75 2.17
CA VAL A 59 -0.14 -12.38 2.22
C VAL A 59 -0.10 -13.45 3.30
N THR A 60 0.73 -14.46 3.11
CA THR A 60 0.83 -15.61 4.03
C THR A 60 2.12 -15.60 4.85
N SER A 61 3.18 -14.97 4.33
CA SER A 61 4.51 -14.93 4.93
C SER A 61 4.74 -13.65 5.74
N ASP A 62 5.37 -13.79 6.92
CA ASP A 62 5.80 -12.65 7.73
C ASP A 62 6.82 -11.78 7.00
N THR A 63 7.71 -12.40 6.21
CA THR A 63 8.70 -11.68 5.41
C THR A 63 8.03 -10.86 4.32
N GLU A 64 7.02 -11.42 3.65
CA GLU A 64 6.27 -10.70 2.61
C GLU A 64 5.44 -9.56 3.21
N LEU A 65 4.82 -9.79 4.38
CA LEU A 65 4.13 -8.76 5.12
C LEU A 65 5.08 -7.60 5.48
N LEU A 66 6.27 -7.91 5.97
CA LEU A 66 7.29 -6.91 6.31
C LEU A 66 7.77 -6.14 5.09
N GLU A 67 8.10 -6.81 3.99
CA GLU A 67 8.53 -6.16 2.74
C GLU A 67 7.47 -5.21 2.21
N LEU A 68 6.21 -5.65 2.18
CA LEU A 68 5.09 -4.83 1.72
C LEU A 68 4.86 -3.63 2.65
N ALA A 69 4.86 -3.84 3.97
CA ALA A 69 4.64 -2.78 4.95
C ALA A 69 5.74 -1.72 4.89
N LEU A 70 7.00 -2.14 4.86
CA LEU A 70 8.15 -1.23 4.74
C LEU A 70 8.18 -0.52 3.40
N SER A 71 7.84 -1.22 2.30
CA SER A 71 7.74 -0.59 0.98
C SER A 71 6.66 0.49 0.96
N ARG A 72 5.48 0.22 1.54
CA ARG A 72 4.41 1.22 1.65
C ARG A 72 4.86 2.44 2.44
N LEU A 73 5.48 2.23 3.59
CA LEU A 73 5.95 3.31 4.46
C LEU A 73 7.07 4.13 3.81
N ALA A 74 7.99 3.48 3.09
CA ALA A 74 9.09 4.16 2.41
C ALA A 74 8.67 4.88 1.13
N LEU A 75 7.58 4.44 0.49
CA LEU A 75 7.00 5.05 -0.71
C LEU A 75 5.87 6.03 -0.41
N GLU A 76 5.42 6.16 0.84
CA GLU A 76 4.42 7.15 1.23
C GLU A 76 4.85 8.51 0.71
N ASP A 77 3.99 9.11 -0.13
CA ASP A 77 4.19 10.46 -0.57
C ASP A 77 3.48 11.43 0.38
N ASP A 78 3.88 12.69 0.34
CA ASP A 78 3.21 13.75 1.09
C ASP A 78 1.82 14.09 0.53
N PHE A 79 1.16 13.20 -0.23
CA PHE A 79 -0.08 13.51 -0.93
C PHE A 79 -1.17 13.99 0.03
N GLY A 80 -1.32 13.36 1.20
CA GLY A 80 -2.30 13.79 2.21
C GLY A 80 -2.08 15.24 2.64
N ALA A 81 -0.86 15.57 3.05
CA ALA A 81 -0.49 16.92 3.46
C ALA A 81 -0.64 17.93 2.30
N ARG A 82 -0.18 17.55 1.10
CA ARG A 82 -0.28 18.38 -0.11
C ARG A 82 -1.71 18.60 -0.57
N LEU A 83 -2.57 17.57 -0.49
CA LEU A 83 -3.97 17.65 -0.87
C LEU A 83 -4.73 18.56 0.10
N VAL A 84 -4.50 18.40 1.41
CA VAL A 84 -5.09 19.29 2.42
C VAL A 84 -4.62 20.73 2.21
N GLY A 85 -3.32 20.95 1.96
CA GLY A 85 -2.78 22.28 1.68
C GLY A 85 -3.33 22.92 0.39
N ARG A 86 -3.79 22.11 -0.57
CA ARG A 86 -4.43 22.58 -1.82
C ARG A 86 -5.96 22.66 -1.75
N LYS A 87 -6.59 22.25 -0.64
CA LYS A 87 -8.04 22.24 -0.50
C LYS A 87 -8.61 23.66 -0.63
N GLY A 88 -9.40 23.92 -1.67
CA GLY A 88 -10.03 25.22 -1.91
C GLY A 88 -9.09 26.30 -2.44
N SER A 89 -7.85 25.95 -2.82
CA SER A 89 -6.91 26.88 -3.46
C SER A 89 -6.55 26.37 -4.84
N ILE A 90 -6.83 27.18 -5.84
CA ILE A 90 -6.38 26.96 -7.22
C ILE A 90 -5.53 28.19 -7.58
N PRO A 91 -4.34 28.03 -8.18
CA PRO A 91 -3.54 29.16 -8.64
C PRO A 91 -4.37 30.08 -9.52
N ALA A 92 -4.25 31.40 -9.30
CA ALA A 92 -5.06 32.40 -10.03
C ALA A 92 -4.73 32.43 -11.54
N ASP A 93 -3.57 31.91 -11.92
CA ASP A 93 -3.04 31.79 -13.27
C ASP A 93 -3.36 30.45 -13.94
N ILE A 94 -4.15 29.59 -13.30
CA ILE A 94 -4.54 28.33 -13.94
C ILE A 94 -5.49 28.63 -15.12
N ASP A 95 -5.15 28.09 -16.29
CA ASP A 95 -6.04 28.13 -17.45
C ASP A 95 -7.08 27.02 -17.30
N LEU A 96 -8.35 27.42 -17.07
CA LEU A 96 -9.48 26.50 -16.94
C LEU A 96 -10.15 26.18 -18.28
N GLY A 97 -9.65 26.72 -19.41
CA GLY A 97 -10.14 26.43 -20.75
C GLY A 97 -11.62 26.80 -20.98
N ILE A 98 -12.12 27.79 -20.23
CA ILE A 98 -13.46 28.39 -20.37
C ILE A 98 -13.42 29.69 -21.15
#